data_AF-A0A511SZ74-F1
#
_entry.id   AF-A0A511SZ74-F1
#
_cell.length_a   1.000
_cell.length_b   1.000
_cell.length_c   1.000
_cell.angle_alpha   90.00
_cell.angle_beta   90.00
_cell.angle_gamma   90.00
#
_symmetry.space_group_name_H-M   'P 1'
#
loop_
_entity.id
_entity.type
_entity.pdbx_description
1 polymer ?
#
loop_
_entity_poly.entity_id
_entity_poly.type
_entity_poly.pdbx_seq_one_letter_code
_entity_poly.pdbx_strand_id
1 'polypeptide(L)'
;MLPPPGCPDCEPEPICDPEICDGMDNDCDGQIDEGVRRTVYRDADGDGKGAGAAVQGCVDYGWVLNNTDCNDSNPSVWQAGRFYRDADGDGFGNPNQWLDSCGIPAGYVADATDCNDANAGVKPGVIKSCGVGECARTVQACVNGVEQACVPKPATAEICDKVDNNCNGVVDDLPPITCGTGYCQRTVAACADVCELVETNPNKPPVEVCEWMANSCTPGPARAETCNNIDDNCNGTVDDGVMTTYYRDNDSDGYGAGAPIGMACTVPGGAASNASDCNDNDFNVKPGAVKQCGVGECRVSVQACVNGVEQTCTPRPPGPEICDKSDNDCNGAVDDILTYCGVGACRRSAPACGNLCEMVQTNPNKPPVEVCEWGEYGLCTPGSPSAEVCANDIDEDCNGITDDSSNSAAWLTFYPDQDHDGHGTDWNSTRACYQPMGTVRTGGDCDDTRADMKPGAAEVCDGIDNNCSGTLDEGNVCDQSLCQ
;
A
#
# COMPACT_ATOMS: atom_id res chain seq x y z
N MET A 1 37.45 10.27 144.48
CA MET A 1 37.09 10.41 145.91
C MET A 1 35.70 11.01 145.96
N LEU A 2 34.72 10.31 146.51
CA LEU A 2 33.46 10.90 146.99
C LEU A 2 33.58 10.90 148.52
N PRO A 3 33.07 11.88 149.29
CA PRO A 3 31.63 12.26 149.38
C PRO A 3 31.45 13.75 149.86
N PRO A 4 30.39 14.23 150.57
CA PRO A 4 29.05 13.70 150.86
C PRO A 4 27.86 14.69 150.64
N PRO A 5 26.60 14.21 150.80
CA PRO A 5 25.34 14.96 150.62
C PRO A 5 24.62 15.33 151.94
N GLY A 6 23.66 16.26 151.88
CA GLY A 6 22.57 16.35 152.87
C GLY A 6 21.78 17.65 152.90
N CYS A 7 20.54 17.64 152.39
CA CYS A 7 19.33 17.92 153.18
C CYS A 7 18.07 17.74 152.32
N PRO A 8 17.07 16.95 152.77
CA PRO A 8 15.83 16.76 152.06
C PRO A 8 14.77 17.81 152.48
N ASP A 9 14.05 18.24 151.45
CA ASP A 9 12.61 18.57 151.44
C ASP A 9 12.16 20.03 151.71
N CYS A 10 12.22 20.81 150.64
CA CYS A 10 11.22 21.83 150.30
C CYS A 10 10.93 21.64 148.79
N GLU A 11 9.74 21.17 148.40
CA GLU A 11 9.32 21.16 146.99
C GLU A 11 9.13 22.60 146.46
N PRO A 12 9.64 22.93 145.25
CA PRO A 12 9.21 24.11 144.50
C PRO A 12 8.52 23.75 143.16
N GLU A 13 7.80 24.75 142.65
CA GLU A 13 6.90 24.85 141.49
C GLU A 13 7.38 24.26 140.13
N PRO A 14 6.46 24.00 139.16
CA PRO A 14 6.80 23.37 137.87
C PRO A 14 7.79 24.19 137.04
N ILE A 15 8.75 23.48 136.46
CA ILE A 15 9.87 24.01 135.67
C ILE A 15 9.33 24.35 134.27
N CYS A 16 9.50 25.60 133.84
CA CYS A 16 9.24 26.06 132.47
C CYS A 16 10.56 26.01 131.68
N ASP A 17 10.56 25.39 130.50
CA ASP A 17 11.73 25.20 129.63
C ASP A 17 11.57 25.96 128.30
N PRO A 18 12.63 26.27 127.54
CA PRO A 18 12.49 26.92 126.23
C PRO A 18 11.68 26.07 125.24
N GLU A 19 10.83 26.74 124.46
CA GLU A 19 10.00 26.11 123.44
C GLU A 19 10.79 25.15 122.53
N ILE A 20 10.26 23.95 122.39
CA ILE A 20 10.65 22.95 121.40
C ILE A 20 9.38 22.54 120.67
N CYS A 21 9.45 22.20 119.38
CA CYS A 21 8.23 21.94 118.66
C CYS A 21 7.68 20.54 118.90
N ASP A 22 6.89 20.41 119.96
CA ASP A 22 6.23 19.17 120.39
C ASP A 22 4.73 19.36 120.65
N GLY A 23 4.17 20.53 120.30
CA GLY A 23 2.75 20.81 120.47
C GLY A 23 2.38 21.13 121.91
N MET A 24 3.37 21.35 122.79
CA MET A 24 3.17 21.73 124.18
C MET A 24 3.66 23.17 124.41
N ASP A 25 3.05 23.83 125.39
CA ASP A 25 3.50 25.13 125.90
C ASP A 25 4.58 24.86 126.97
N ASN A 26 5.83 24.77 126.52
CA ASN A 26 6.98 24.36 127.34
C ASN A 26 7.51 25.52 128.20
N ASP A 27 7.39 26.75 127.70
CA ASP A 27 7.79 27.96 128.41
C ASP A 27 6.66 28.58 129.26
N CYS A 28 5.47 27.98 129.20
CA CYS A 28 4.29 28.27 130.00
C CYS A 28 3.76 29.71 129.81
N ASP A 29 3.95 30.30 128.63
CA ASP A 29 3.50 31.67 128.30
C ASP A 29 2.04 31.73 127.80
N GLY A 30 1.41 30.57 127.58
CA GLY A 30 0.04 30.43 127.08
C GLY A 30 -0.09 30.30 125.57
N GLN A 31 1.02 30.26 124.82
CA GLN A 31 1.07 30.02 123.38
C GLN A 31 1.88 28.76 123.06
N ILE A 32 1.30 27.88 122.25
CA ILE A 32 1.97 26.63 121.87
C ILE A 32 2.97 26.88 120.74
N ASP A 33 4.23 26.49 120.96
CA ASP A 33 5.34 26.50 120.01
C ASP A 33 5.61 27.88 119.38
N GLU A 34 5.53 28.96 120.16
CA GLU A 34 5.93 30.31 119.71
C GLU A 34 7.47 30.40 119.55
N GLY A 35 7.94 31.17 118.58
CA GLY A 35 9.37 31.46 118.41
C GLY A 35 10.21 30.32 117.79
N VAL A 36 9.67 29.10 117.71
CA VAL A 36 10.31 27.93 117.06
C VAL A 36 9.73 27.58 115.69
N ARG A 37 8.67 28.28 115.25
CA ARG A 37 8.06 28.11 113.93
C ARG A 37 9.01 28.51 112.82
N ARG A 38 9.04 27.72 111.76
CA ARG A 38 9.80 27.94 110.53
C ARG A 38 8.87 27.98 109.33
N THR A 39 9.37 28.52 108.23
CA THR A 39 8.74 28.37 106.93
C THR A 39 8.88 26.91 106.48
N VAL A 40 7.76 26.18 106.46
CA VAL A 40 7.69 24.77 106.08
C VAL A 40 6.76 24.57 104.88
N TYR A 41 6.97 23.47 104.17
CA TYR A 41 6.20 23.01 103.02
C TYR A 41 5.66 21.62 103.31
N ARG A 42 4.46 21.33 102.84
CA ARG A 42 3.82 20.04 103.09
C ARG A 42 4.59 18.96 102.33
N ASP A 43 4.88 17.86 103.01
CA ASP A 43 5.46 16.63 102.47
C ASP A 43 4.38 15.55 102.59
N ALA A 44 3.53 15.47 101.57
CA ALA A 44 2.30 14.70 101.61
C ALA A 44 2.51 13.21 101.31
N ASP A 45 3.60 12.86 100.62
CA ASP A 45 3.93 11.49 100.26
C ASP A 45 5.11 10.89 101.06
N GLY A 46 5.76 11.70 101.89
CA GLY A 46 6.72 11.28 102.91
C GLY A 46 8.13 11.03 102.39
N ASP A 47 8.50 11.63 101.25
CA ASP A 47 9.83 11.46 100.65
C ASP A 47 10.89 12.45 101.16
N GLY A 48 10.49 13.37 102.05
CA GLY A 48 11.34 14.41 102.62
C GLY A 48 11.47 15.65 101.73
N LYS A 49 10.70 15.75 100.65
CA LYS A 49 10.60 16.90 99.76
C LYS A 49 9.23 17.53 99.92
N GLY A 50 9.20 18.87 99.98
CA GLY A 50 7.95 19.59 100.23
C GLY A 50 7.48 20.29 98.97
N ALA A 51 6.17 20.51 98.87
CA ALA A 51 5.54 21.30 97.81
C ALA A 51 4.53 22.32 98.33
N GLY A 52 4.18 23.26 97.43
CA GLY A 52 3.01 24.13 97.59
C GLY A 52 3.28 25.43 98.34
N ALA A 53 2.23 25.99 98.94
CA ALA A 53 2.30 27.26 99.64
C ALA A 53 3.06 27.10 100.97
N ALA A 54 4.01 28.00 101.22
CA ALA A 54 4.73 28.07 102.47
C ALA A 54 3.78 28.37 103.65
N VAL A 55 3.90 27.62 104.74
CA VAL A 55 3.16 27.85 105.99
C VAL A 55 4.17 28.06 107.13
N GLN A 56 3.81 28.90 108.10
CA GLN A 56 4.58 29.00 109.36
C GLN A 56 4.15 27.87 110.29
N GLY A 57 5.09 26.98 110.61
CA GLY A 57 4.82 25.82 111.44
C GLY A 57 6.11 25.09 111.79
N CYS A 58 5.99 23.87 112.27
CA CYS A 58 7.15 23.09 112.69
C CYS A 58 7.56 22.06 111.67
N VAL A 59 8.85 21.70 111.72
CA VAL A 59 9.36 20.56 110.97
C VAL A 59 8.97 19.31 111.75
N ASP A 60 7.87 18.70 111.32
CA ASP A 60 7.28 17.50 111.91
C ASP A 60 6.84 16.54 110.77
N TYR A 61 6.35 15.36 111.10
CA TYR A 61 5.94 14.34 110.13
C TYR A 61 4.87 14.90 109.17
N GLY A 62 5.26 15.12 107.92
CA GLY A 62 4.43 15.74 106.87
C GLY A 62 4.75 17.21 106.54
N TRP A 63 5.80 17.80 107.12
CA TRP A 63 6.26 19.16 106.84
C TRP A 63 7.79 19.27 106.79
N VAL A 64 8.34 19.80 105.70
CA VAL A 64 9.79 19.92 105.47
C VAL A 64 10.22 21.33 105.08
N LEU A 65 11.53 21.60 105.13
CA LEU A 65 12.09 22.94 104.89
C LEU A 65 12.34 23.29 103.42
N ASN A 66 12.17 22.33 102.50
CA ASN A 66 12.41 22.52 101.07
C ASN A 66 11.09 22.55 100.29
N ASN A 67 11.05 23.33 99.21
CA ASN A 67 9.92 23.40 98.27
C ASN A 67 10.33 22.88 96.90
N THR A 68 10.98 21.71 96.90
CA THR A 68 11.57 21.15 95.68
C THR A 68 10.75 20.02 95.08
N ASP A 69 9.71 19.56 95.77
CA ASP A 69 8.84 18.53 95.25
C ASP A 69 7.86 19.13 94.25
N CYS A 70 7.82 18.50 93.08
CA CYS A 70 6.93 18.90 92.01
C CYS A 70 5.71 17.96 91.88
N ASN A 71 5.70 16.82 92.58
CA ASN A 71 4.54 15.93 92.72
C ASN A 71 4.43 15.35 94.14
N ASP A 72 3.85 16.17 95.02
CA ASP A 72 3.53 15.94 96.44
C ASP A 72 2.44 14.87 96.65
N SER A 73 2.51 13.79 95.90
CA SER A 73 1.59 12.66 95.91
C SER A 73 2.26 11.38 95.40
N ASN A 74 3.53 11.46 94.97
CA ASN A 74 4.31 10.33 94.53
C ASN A 74 5.78 10.46 94.98
N PRO A 75 6.22 9.66 95.98
CA PRO A 75 7.52 9.81 96.63
C PRO A 75 8.71 9.43 95.73
N SER A 76 8.44 9.00 94.49
CA SER A 76 9.46 8.69 93.47
C SER A 76 9.63 9.81 92.43
N VAL A 77 8.80 10.85 92.45
CA VAL A 77 8.75 11.89 91.40
C VAL A 77 8.86 13.29 92.01
N TRP A 78 10.03 13.59 92.54
CA TRP A 78 10.28 14.87 93.21
C TRP A 78 10.97 15.92 92.32
N GLN A 79 11.47 15.56 91.14
CA GLN A 79 12.04 16.51 90.16
C GLN A 79 11.30 16.46 88.82
N ALA A 80 11.11 17.63 88.22
CA ALA A 80 10.64 17.71 86.85
C ALA A 80 11.71 17.16 85.90
N GLY A 81 11.33 16.19 85.07
CA GLY A 81 12.15 15.64 83.99
C GLY A 81 11.77 16.24 82.64
N ARG A 82 12.70 16.26 81.70
CA ARG A 82 12.43 16.59 80.30
C ARG A 82 11.98 15.34 79.56
N PHE A 83 10.83 15.42 78.90
CA PHE A 83 10.29 14.35 78.07
C PHE A 83 10.02 14.86 76.65
N TYR A 84 10.15 13.98 75.68
CA TYR A 84 10.06 14.25 74.26
C TYR A 84 8.80 13.61 73.70
N ARG A 85 8.08 14.32 72.84
CA ARG A 85 6.84 13.83 72.26
C ARG A 85 7.14 12.58 71.44
N ASP A 86 6.32 11.55 71.62
CA ASP A 86 6.34 10.27 70.89
C ASP A 86 4.99 10.15 70.19
N ALA A 87 4.91 10.61 68.95
CA ALA A 87 3.66 10.70 68.20
C ALA A 87 3.25 9.40 67.52
N ASP A 88 4.22 8.59 67.11
CA ASP A 88 4.00 7.34 66.40
C ASP A 88 4.03 6.11 67.33
N GLY A 89 4.34 6.30 68.61
CA GLY A 89 4.21 5.34 69.69
C GLY A 89 5.32 4.29 69.69
N ASP A 90 6.50 4.63 69.20
CA ASP A 90 7.59 3.69 68.97
C ASP A 90 8.63 3.63 70.09
N GLY A 91 8.47 4.48 71.10
CA GLY A 91 9.30 4.55 72.30
C GLY A 91 10.45 5.55 72.22
N PHE A 92 10.66 6.21 71.08
CA PHE A 92 11.64 7.26 70.89
C PHE A 92 10.92 8.59 70.64
N GLY A 93 11.41 9.67 71.23
CA GLY A 93 10.76 10.97 71.16
C GLY A 93 11.56 11.99 70.35
N ASN A 94 10.84 12.95 69.79
CA ASN A 94 11.39 14.02 68.97
C ASN A 94 12.27 14.99 69.78
N PRO A 95 13.57 15.15 69.50
CA PRO A 95 14.45 16.06 70.25
C PRO A 95 14.04 17.54 70.16
N ASN A 96 13.29 17.92 69.12
CA ASN A 96 12.81 19.28 68.90
C ASN A 96 11.43 19.55 69.51
N GLN A 97 10.74 18.55 70.05
CA GLN A 97 9.45 18.70 70.72
C GLN A 97 9.51 18.08 72.11
N TRP A 98 9.77 18.92 73.10
CA TRP A 98 9.90 18.50 74.50
C TRP A 98 9.01 19.32 75.41
N LEU A 99 8.72 18.75 76.57
CA LEU A 99 8.12 19.44 77.69
C LEU A 99 8.78 18.98 78.99
N ASP A 100 8.87 19.88 79.97
CA ASP A 100 9.32 19.55 81.32
C ASP A 100 8.09 19.24 82.18
N SER A 101 8.05 18.09 82.83
CA SER A 101 6.90 17.63 83.63
C SER A 101 7.33 16.80 84.84
N CYS A 102 6.45 16.77 85.84
CA CYS A 102 6.56 15.88 86.99
C CYS A 102 6.07 14.50 86.59
N GLY A 103 7.01 13.61 86.28
CA GLY A 103 6.72 12.30 85.71
C GLY A 103 6.40 12.35 84.21
N ILE A 104 6.45 11.19 83.56
CA ILE A 104 6.29 11.04 82.10
C ILE A 104 4.83 11.34 81.71
N PRO A 105 4.57 12.40 80.92
CA PRO A 105 3.23 12.68 80.38
C PRO A 105 2.78 11.62 79.37
N ALA A 106 1.47 11.44 79.20
CA ALA A 106 0.94 10.59 78.15
C ALA A 106 1.37 11.09 76.75
N GLY A 107 1.91 10.19 75.92
CA GLY A 107 2.42 10.52 74.58
C GLY A 107 3.82 11.16 74.57
N TYR A 108 4.58 11.02 75.66
CA TYR A 108 5.95 11.48 75.77
C TYR A 108 6.86 10.37 76.33
N VAL A 109 8.15 10.41 75.99
CA VAL A 109 9.19 9.46 76.44
C VAL A 109 10.45 10.19 76.88
N ALA A 110 11.33 9.52 77.62
CA ALA A 110 12.59 10.12 78.08
C ALA A 110 13.70 10.10 77.01
N ASP A 111 13.59 9.21 76.01
CA ASP A 111 14.58 9.08 74.94
C ASP A 111 14.31 10.12 73.84
N ALA A 112 15.33 10.92 73.49
CA ALA A 112 15.24 12.02 72.54
C ALA A 112 15.79 11.68 71.14
N THR A 113 16.00 10.40 70.84
CA THR A 113 16.80 9.98 69.68
C THR A 113 15.99 9.69 68.42
N ASP A 114 14.68 9.96 68.45
CA ASP A 114 13.85 9.82 67.25
C ASP A 114 14.17 10.91 66.22
N CYS A 115 14.43 10.48 64.99
CA CYS A 115 14.67 11.38 63.89
C CYS A 115 13.43 11.64 63.02
N ASN A 116 12.35 10.86 63.19
CA ASN A 116 11.10 11.01 62.48
C ASN A 116 9.89 10.54 63.32
N ASP A 117 9.44 11.44 64.19
CA ASP A 117 8.29 11.32 65.12
C ASP A 117 6.92 11.26 64.44
N ALA A 118 6.86 10.80 63.20
CA ALA A 118 5.64 10.51 62.47
C ALA A 118 5.68 9.12 61.83
N ASN A 119 6.78 8.37 61.98
CA ASN A 119 6.99 7.08 61.36
C ASN A 119 7.79 6.13 62.27
N ALA A 120 7.08 5.23 62.96
CA ALA A 120 7.64 4.23 63.85
C ALA A 120 8.67 3.27 63.19
N GLY A 121 8.77 3.27 61.85
CA GLY A 121 9.80 2.55 61.10
C GLY A 121 11.13 3.29 60.94
N VAL A 122 11.23 4.54 61.40
CA VAL A 122 12.40 5.40 61.20
C VAL A 122 12.90 5.88 62.56
N LYS A 123 13.56 4.97 63.27
CA LYS A 123 14.12 5.18 64.61
C LYS A 123 15.53 4.60 64.76
N PRO A 124 16.25 4.92 65.85
CA PRO A 124 17.53 4.28 66.15
C PRO A 124 17.45 2.75 66.17
N GLY A 125 18.46 2.11 65.61
CA GLY A 125 18.55 0.64 65.53
C GLY A 125 17.82 0.01 64.33
N VAL A 126 17.00 0.77 63.58
CA VAL A 126 16.41 0.29 62.32
C VAL A 126 17.38 0.49 61.16
N ILE A 127 17.49 -0.51 60.28
CA ILE A 127 18.30 -0.45 59.06
C ILE A 127 17.42 -0.18 57.85
N LYS A 128 17.77 0.85 57.06
CA LYS A 128 17.23 1.08 55.70
C LYS A 128 18.09 0.36 54.67
N SER A 129 17.46 -0.36 53.76
CA SER A 129 18.10 -0.93 52.57
C SER A 129 17.66 -0.16 51.31
N CYS A 130 18.59 0.09 50.41
CA CYS A 130 18.32 0.69 49.10
C CYS A 130 19.23 0.09 48.04
N GLY A 131 18.84 0.22 46.77
CA GLY A 131 19.55 -0.35 45.63
C GLY A 131 19.13 -1.80 45.34
N VAL A 132 19.47 -2.26 44.15
CA VAL A 132 19.25 -3.62 43.64
C VAL A 132 20.60 -4.20 43.23
N GLY A 133 20.77 -5.52 43.33
CA GLY A 133 22.04 -6.17 42.95
C GLY A 133 23.24 -5.66 43.74
N GLU A 134 24.35 -5.38 43.05
CA GLU A 134 25.57 -4.84 43.68
C GLU A 134 25.43 -3.41 44.18
N CYS A 135 24.45 -2.66 43.68
CA CYS A 135 24.13 -1.34 44.18
C CYS A 135 23.48 -1.37 45.57
N ALA A 136 23.10 -2.55 46.07
CA ALA A 136 22.52 -2.71 47.38
C ALA A 136 23.44 -2.12 48.47
N ARG A 137 22.86 -1.29 49.32
CA ARG A 137 23.51 -0.67 50.46
C ARG A 137 22.55 -0.63 51.64
N THR A 138 23.10 -0.69 52.84
CA THR A 138 22.36 -0.51 54.08
C THR A 138 22.88 0.70 54.85
N VAL A 139 22.00 1.41 55.54
CA VAL A 139 22.31 2.53 56.43
C VAL A 139 21.39 2.49 57.64
N GLN A 140 21.86 2.94 58.80
CA GLN A 140 20.98 3.18 59.96
C GLN A 140 19.91 4.22 59.60
N ALA A 141 18.67 4.00 60.00
CA ALA A 141 17.54 4.89 59.70
C ALA A 141 17.72 6.25 60.38
N CYS A 142 18.10 6.23 61.66
CA CYS A 142 18.43 7.40 62.46
C CYS A 142 19.85 7.29 63.02
N VAL A 143 20.61 8.39 62.94
CA VAL A 143 21.88 8.55 63.65
C VAL A 143 21.83 9.90 64.36
N ASN A 144 21.94 9.91 65.68
CA ASN A 144 21.91 11.12 66.53
C ASN A 144 20.70 12.03 66.25
N GLY A 145 19.49 11.47 66.12
CA GLY A 145 18.26 12.24 65.87
C GLY A 145 18.14 12.81 64.44
N VAL A 146 19.00 12.41 63.50
CA VAL A 146 18.90 12.81 62.09
C VAL A 146 18.59 11.61 61.21
N GLU A 147 17.56 11.74 60.38
CA GLU A 147 17.16 10.73 59.41
C GLU A 147 18.22 10.61 58.32
N GLN A 148 18.75 9.41 58.12
CA GLN A 148 19.78 9.17 57.12
C GLN A 148 19.15 8.83 55.77
N ALA A 149 19.70 9.43 54.73
CA ALA A 149 19.39 9.09 53.35
C ALA A 149 20.14 7.81 52.95
N CYS A 150 19.41 6.82 52.43
CA CYS A 150 20.01 5.67 51.77
C CYS A 150 20.15 5.97 50.28
N VAL A 151 21.38 6.08 49.79
CA VAL A 151 21.71 6.26 48.37
C VAL A 151 22.35 4.97 47.87
N PRO A 152 21.83 4.29 46.83
CA PRO A 152 22.46 3.10 46.27
C PRO A 152 23.92 3.36 45.85
N LYS A 153 24.75 2.31 45.75
CA LYS A 153 26.07 2.47 45.12
C LYS A 153 25.88 2.85 43.64
N PRO A 154 26.83 3.57 43.01
CA PRO A 154 26.76 3.87 41.59
C PRO A 154 26.73 2.58 40.76
N ALA A 155 25.85 2.54 39.76
CA ALA A 155 25.79 1.47 38.78
C ALA A 155 27.00 1.53 37.83
N THR A 156 27.50 0.36 37.43
CA THR A 156 28.52 0.21 36.37
C THR A 156 27.92 -0.46 35.15
N ALA A 157 28.64 -0.44 34.03
CA ALA A 157 28.21 -1.20 32.84
C ALA A 157 28.19 -2.70 33.17
N GLU A 158 27.23 -3.41 32.61
CA GLU A 158 27.15 -4.87 32.73
C GLU A 158 28.34 -5.56 32.09
N ILE A 159 28.78 -6.61 32.77
CA ILE A 159 29.75 -7.58 32.27
C ILE A 159 29.20 -8.97 32.57
N CYS A 160 29.74 -10.01 31.93
CA CYS A 160 29.30 -11.38 32.18
C CYS A 160 29.96 -11.93 33.46
N ASP A 161 29.50 -11.50 34.63
CA ASP A 161 30.07 -11.89 35.94
C ASP A 161 29.04 -12.52 36.90
N LYS A 162 27.80 -12.75 36.44
CA LYS A 162 26.66 -13.26 37.23
C LYS A 162 26.15 -12.27 38.27
N VAL A 163 26.40 -11.00 38.06
CA VAL A 163 26.01 -9.93 38.94
C VAL A 163 25.18 -8.89 38.17
N ASP A 164 24.33 -8.17 38.89
CA ASP A 164 23.55 -7.04 38.35
C ASP A 164 24.37 -5.76 38.63
N ASN A 165 25.24 -5.41 37.68
CA ASN A 165 26.16 -4.28 37.81
C ASN A 165 25.47 -2.94 37.53
N ASN A 166 24.48 -2.93 36.64
CA ASN A 166 23.73 -1.77 36.21
C ASN A 166 22.51 -1.49 37.12
N CYS A 167 22.19 -2.45 38.00
CA CYS A 167 21.23 -2.37 39.08
C CYS A 167 19.78 -2.20 38.61
N ASN A 168 19.46 -2.80 37.47
CA ASN A 168 18.13 -2.81 36.89
C ASN A 168 17.28 -4.01 37.33
N GLY A 169 17.86 -4.93 38.11
CA GLY A 169 17.21 -6.13 38.63
C GLY A 169 17.34 -7.37 37.76
N VAL A 170 18.13 -7.31 36.68
CA VAL A 170 18.42 -8.42 35.78
C VAL A 170 19.92 -8.64 35.72
N VAL A 171 20.34 -9.87 35.99
CA VAL A 171 21.75 -10.27 35.95
C VAL A 171 22.20 -10.48 34.50
N ASP A 172 23.37 -9.94 34.14
CA ASP A 172 24.05 -10.11 32.85
C ASP A 172 23.15 -9.79 31.61
N ASP A 173 22.37 -8.71 31.65
CA ASP A 173 21.38 -8.37 30.62
C ASP A 173 21.95 -7.65 29.38
N LEU A 174 23.19 -8.00 29.01
CA LEU A 174 23.85 -7.46 27.84
C LEU A 174 23.07 -7.77 26.55
N PRO A 175 22.94 -6.79 25.62
CA PRO A 175 22.23 -7.00 24.38
C PRO A 175 22.89 -8.11 23.54
N PRO A 176 22.11 -8.96 22.86
CA PRO A 176 22.66 -10.10 22.14
C PRO A 176 23.62 -9.68 21.01
N ILE A 177 24.64 -10.50 20.80
CA ILE A 177 25.67 -10.24 19.79
C ILE A 177 25.19 -10.84 18.47
N THR A 178 25.18 -10.02 17.42
CA THR A 178 24.87 -10.45 16.04
C THR A 178 26.11 -10.34 15.17
N CYS A 179 26.39 -11.37 14.38
CA CYS A 179 27.53 -11.43 13.47
C CYS A 179 27.13 -12.03 12.13
N GLY A 180 27.96 -11.79 11.10
CA GLY A 180 27.68 -12.19 9.73
C GLY A 180 26.80 -11.20 8.97
N THR A 181 26.58 -11.50 7.70
CA THR A 181 25.68 -10.79 6.79
C THR A 181 24.80 -11.81 6.06
N GLY A 182 23.67 -11.37 5.54
CA GLY A 182 22.74 -12.21 4.78
C GLY A 182 22.39 -13.52 5.47
N TYR A 183 22.49 -14.62 4.73
CA TYR A 183 22.19 -15.96 5.22
C TYR A 183 23.07 -16.40 6.40
N CYS A 184 24.30 -15.89 6.48
CA CYS A 184 25.24 -16.22 7.56
C CYS A 184 24.96 -15.48 8.86
N GLN A 185 23.95 -14.59 8.92
CA GLN A 185 23.64 -13.89 10.16
C GLN A 185 23.29 -14.86 11.28
N ARG A 186 23.99 -14.71 12.40
CA ARG A 186 23.69 -15.42 13.64
C ARG A 186 23.57 -14.41 14.76
N THR A 187 22.65 -14.69 15.67
CA THR A 187 22.49 -13.95 16.92
C THR A 187 22.64 -14.93 18.07
N VAL A 188 23.52 -14.59 19.00
CA VAL A 188 23.79 -15.37 20.21
C VAL A 188 23.66 -14.46 21.43
N ALA A 189 23.38 -15.04 22.59
CA ALA A 189 23.42 -14.31 23.85
C ALA A 189 24.82 -13.72 24.06
N ALA A 190 24.91 -12.50 24.61
CA ALA A 190 26.19 -11.84 24.87
C ALA A 190 27.00 -12.52 25.99
N CYS A 191 26.31 -13.16 26.93
CA CYS A 191 26.90 -13.98 27.98
C CYS A 191 26.45 -15.43 27.80
N ALA A 192 27.37 -16.37 27.97
CA ALA A 192 27.10 -17.79 27.91
C ALA A 192 28.14 -18.58 28.74
N ASP A 193 27.81 -19.83 29.05
CA ASP A 193 28.82 -20.80 29.48
C ASP A 193 29.69 -21.15 28.26
N VAL A 194 30.88 -20.57 28.20
CA VAL A 194 31.87 -20.85 27.15
C VAL A 194 32.73 -22.01 27.63
N CYS A 195 32.65 -23.13 26.92
CA CYS A 195 33.34 -24.35 27.27
C CYS A 195 34.63 -24.52 26.45
N GLU A 196 35.72 -24.83 27.12
CA GLU A 196 36.96 -25.25 26.48
C GLU A 196 37.38 -26.64 26.95
N LEU A 197 38.04 -27.39 26.06
CA LEU A 197 38.60 -28.69 26.38
C LEU A 197 39.99 -28.49 26.98
N VAL A 198 40.12 -28.75 28.28
CA VAL A 198 41.38 -28.61 29.01
C VAL A 198 42.03 -29.98 29.18
N GLU A 199 43.28 -30.11 28.73
CA GLU A 199 44.09 -31.29 29.02
C GLU A 199 44.56 -31.28 30.49
N THR A 200 43.87 -32.03 31.34
CA THR A 200 44.26 -32.17 32.75
C THR A 200 45.27 -33.31 32.97
N ASN A 201 45.42 -34.23 32.01
CA ASN A 201 46.37 -35.35 32.07
C ASN A 201 46.69 -35.91 30.67
N PRO A 202 47.98 -36.12 30.32
CA PRO A 202 48.41 -36.65 29.01
C PRO A 202 47.83 -38.01 28.58
N ASN A 203 47.32 -38.82 29.53
CA ASN A 203 46.78 -40.17 29.25
C ASN A 203 45.25 -40.26 29.39
N LYS A 204 44.55 -39.13 29.46
CA LYS A 204 43.08 -39.10 29.53
C LYS A 204 42.50 -38.17 28.46
N PRO A 205 41.26 -38.43 27.99
CA PRO A 205 40.55 -37.46 27.18
C PRO A 205 40.48 -36.11 27.91
N PRO A 206 40.59 -34.99 27.18
CA PRO A 206 40.41 -33.65 27.72
C PRO A 206 39.06 -33.53 28.45
N VAL A 207 39.05 -32.74 29.52
CA VAL A 207 37.84 -32.45 30.28
C VAL A 207 37.27 -31.13 29.76
N GLU A 208 35.97 -31.12 29.49
CA GLU A 208 35.24 -29.90 29.16
C GLU A 208 35.05 -29.07 30.44
N VAL A 209 35.59 -27.85 30.44
CA VAL A 209 35.43 -26.87 31.52
C VAL A 209 34.71 -25.67 30.94
N CYS A 210 33.58 -25.31 31.53
CA CYS A 210 32.76 -24.18 31.10
C CYS A 210 32.86 -23.04 32.11
N GLU A 211 33.12 -21.85 31.63
CA GLU A 211 33.13 -20.62 32.42
C GLU A 211 32.11 -19.63 31.87
N TRP A 212 31.45 -18.91 32.77
CA TRP A 212 30.52 -17.85 32.38
C TRP A 212 31.32 -16.61 32.00
N MET A 213 31.26 -16.23 30.73
CA MET A 213 32.01 -15.10 30.21
C MET A 213 31.37 -14.53 28.95
N ALA A 214 32.00 -13.49 28.39
CA ALA A 214 31.60 -12.90 27.12
C ALA A 214 31.60 -13.96 26.02
N ASN A 215 30.45 -14.12 25.39
CA ASN A 215 30.28 -15.04 24.29
C ASN A 215 30.88 -14.46 23.01
N SER A 216 31.27 -15.34 22.09
CA SER A 216 31.72 -14.96 20.75
C SER A 216 30.70 -15.43 19.71
N CYS A 217 30.48 -14.61 18.68
CA CYS A 217 29.58 -14.95 17.59
C CYS A 217 30.41 -15.31 16.35
N THR A 218 30.18 -16.51 15.82
CA THR A 218 30.75 -16.96 14.54
C THR A 218 29.65 -16.96 13.48
N PRO A 219 29.85 -16.29 12.32
CA PRO A 219 28.89 -16.33 11.22
C PRO A 219 28.58 -17.76 10.77
N GLY A 220 27.37 -17.97 10.24
CA GLY A 220 26.99 -19.24 9.63
C GLY A 220 27.84 -19.60 8.40
N PRO A 221 27.81 -20.86 7.95
CA PRO A 221 28.52 -21.25 6.73
C PRO A 221 27.84 -20.63 5.49
N ALA A 222 28.65 -20.07 4.61
CA ALA A 222 28.24 -19.57 3.30
C ALA A 222 27.70 -20.71 2.41
N ARG A 223 26.78 -20.36 1.51
CA ARG A 223 26.18 -21.24 0.51
C ARG A 223 26.32 -20.62 -0.88
N ALA A 224 26.00 -21.39 -1.91
CA ALA A 224 25.93 -20.85 -3.26
C ALA A 224 24.71 -19.91 -3.37
N GLU A 225 24.87 -18.82 -4.12
CA GLU A 225 23.80 -17.86 -4.39
C GLU A 225 22.58 -18.54 -5.00
N THR A 226 21.41 -18.18 -4.46
CA THR A 226 20.11 -18.45 -5.06
C THR A 226 19.40 -17.12 -5.22
N CYS A 227 18.69 -16.92 -6.32
CA CYS A 227 17.92 -15.69 -6.56
C CYS A 227 16.77 -15.53 -5.53
N ASN A 228 17.06 -14.99 -4.35
CA ASN A 228 16.13 -14.91 -3.24
C ASN A 228 16.21 -13.55 -2.50
N ASN A 229 16.99 -12.59 -3.01
CA ASN A 229 17.29 -11.30 -2.37
C ASN A 229 18.01 -11.42 -1.02
N ILE A 230 18.74 -12.51 -0.78
CA ILE A 230 19.58 -12.75 0.40
C ILE A 230 21.00 -12.98 -0.10
N ASP A 231 21.97 -12.40 0.60
CA ASP A 231 23.39 -12.71 0.42
C ASP A 231 23.68 -14.10 1.02
N ASP A 232 23.59 -15.15 0.19
CA ASP A 232 23.73 -16.56 0.58
C ASP A 232 25.20 -16.96 0.78
N ASN A 233 26.10 -16.34 0.01
CA ASN A 233 27.53 -16.57 0.02
C ASN A 233 28.28 -15.68 1.03
N CYS A 234 27.58 -14.71 1.60
CA CYS A 234 28.01 -13.84 2.69
C CYS A 234 29.20 -12.94 2.33
N ASN A 235 29.29 -12.54 1.05
CA ASN A 235 30.36 -11.69 0.52
C ASN A 235 30.04 -10.18 0.60
N GLY A 236 28.83 -9.82 1.06
CA GLY A 236 28.36 -8.44 1.18
C GLY A 236 27.61 -7.91 -0.05
N THR A 237 27.34 -8.75 -1.04
CA THR A 237 26.53 -8.44 -2.22
C THR A 237 25.39 -9.44 -2.36
N VAL A 238 24.23 -8.98 -2.82
CA VAL A 238 23.03 -9.81 -2.94
C VAL A 238 22.92 -10.34 -4.36
N ASP A 239 22.74 -11.66 -4.50
CA ASP A 239 22.48 -12.38 -5.75
C ASP A 239 23.54 -12.21 -6.87
N ASP A 240 24.80 -11.88 -6.55
CA ASP A 240 25.86 -11.50 -7.51
C ASP A 240 26.35 -12.65 -8.41
N GLY A 241 26.12 -13.90 -8.00
CA GLY A 241 26.49 -15.10 -8.76
C GLY A 241 25.38 -15.70 -9.63
N VAL A 242 24.17 -15.13 -9.62
CA VAL A 242 22.97 -15.70 -10.28
C VAL A 242 22.25 -14.72 -11.21
N MET A 243 22.88 -13.60 -11.56
CA MET A 243 22.32 -12.62 -12.47
C MET A 243 22.26 -13.14 -13.91
N THR A 244 21.14 -12.88 -14.57
CA THR A 244 20.94 -13.10 -16.01
C THR A 244 20.86 -11.77 -16.74
N THR A 245 21.48 -11.69 -17.92
CA THR A 245 21.37 -10.53 -18.80
C THR A 245 19.97 -10.46 -19.39
N TYR A 246 19.33 -9.29 -19.38
CA TYR A 246 18.02 -9.09 -19.97
C TYR A 246 18.01 -7.95 -20.99
N TYR A 247 17.04 -8.04 -21.90
CA TYR A 247 16.84 -7.19 -23.07
C TYR A 247 15.45 -6.55 -22.97
N ARG A 248 15.27 -5.39 -23.61
CA ARG A 248 13.97 -4.71 -23.65
C ARG A 248 12.96 -5.61 -24.38
N ASP A 249 11.76 -5.74 -23.80
CA ASP A 249 10.61 -6.42 -24.38
C ASP A 249 9.44 -5.43 -24.33
N ASN A 250 9.28 -4.67 -25.41
CA ASN A 250 8.41 -3.50 -25.46
C ASN A 250 6.97 -3.84 -25.91
N ASP A 251 6.75 -4.97 -26.57
CA ASP A 251 5.43 -5.49 -26.92
C ASP A 251 4.94 -6.64 -26.01
N SER A 252 5.74 -7.03 -25.01
CA SER A 252 5.41 -7.97 -23.94
C SER A 252 5.14 -9.39 -24.43
N ASP A 253 5.93 -9.84 -25.39
CA ASP A 253 5.75 -11.13 -26.04
C ASP A 253 6.71 -12.23 -25.55
N GLY A 254 7.62 -11.86 -24.64
CA GLY A 254 8.59 -12.72 -23.99
C GLY A 254 9.93 -12.84 -24.73
N TYR A 255 10.07 -12.18 -25.88
CA TYR A 255 11.33 -12.04 -26.60
C TYR A 255 11.78 -10.59 -26.54
N GLY A 256 13.07 -10.38 -26.33
CA GLY A 256 13.61 -9.02 -26.26
C GLY A 256 14.48 -8.71 -27.46
N ALA A 257 14.73 -7.41 -27.67
CA ALA A 257 15.56 -6.93 -28.77
C ALA A 257 16.67 -5.97 -28.31
N GLY A 258 17.67 -5.83 -29.17
CA GLY A 258 18.70 -4.79 -29.06
C GLY A 258 19.81 -5.11 -28.05
N ALA A 259 20.44 -4.04 -27.54
CA ALA A 259 21.52 -4.14 -26.58
C ALA A 259 20.99 -4.54 -25.18
N PRO A 260 21.78 -5.27 -24.38
CA PRO A 260 21.45 -5.52 -22.98
C PRO A 260 21.09 -4.23 -22.25
N ILE A 261 19.99 -4.24 -21.51
CA ILE A 261 19.56 -3.09 -20.71
C ILE A 261 19.92 -3.25 -19.22
N GLY A 262 20.36 -4.44 -18.81
CA GLY A 262 20.86 -4.70 -17.46
C GLY A 262 21.08 -6.17 -17.17
N MET A 263 21.41 -6.47 -15.91
CA MET A 263 21.49 -7.83 -15.38
C MET A 263 20.65 -7.90 -14.10
N ALA A 264 19.87 -8.96 -13.94
CA ALA A 264 19.04 -9.21 -12.78
C ALA A 264 18.78 -10.71 -12.65
N CYS A 265 18.48 -11.14 -11.44
CA CYS A 265 18.31 -12.56 -11.13
C CYS A 265 16.90 -13.07 -11.47
N THR A 266 15.93 -12.16 -11.56
CA THR A 266 14.66 -12.37 -12.26
C THR A 266 14.53 -11.36 -13.39
N VAL A 267 13.88 -11.75 -14.48
CA VAL A 267 13.62 -10.87 -15.62
C VAL A 267 12.60 -9.79 -15.17
N PRO A 268 12.97 -8.49 -15.18
CA PRO A 268 12.04 -7.43 -14.80
C PRO A 268 10.83 -7.34 -15.74
N GLY A 269 9.71 -6.79 -15.28
CA GLY A 269 8.55 -6.56 -16.14
C GLY A 269 8.90 -5.62 -17.31
N GLY A 270 8.55 -6.00 -18.54
CA GLY A 270 8.92 -5.29 -19.77
C GLY A 270 10.32 -5.63 -20.29
N ALA A 271 10.89 -6.76 -19.83
CA ALA A 271 12.16 -7.29 -20.34
C ALA A 271 12.05 -8.80 -20.61
N ALA A 272 13.00 -9.31 -21.40
CA ALA A 272 13.16 -10.73 -21.70
C ALA A 272 14.60 -11.19 -21.44
N SER A 273 14.81 -12.48 -21.17
CA SER A 273 16.14 -13.09 -20.94
C SER A 273 16.91 -13.38 -22.23
N ASN A 274 16.37 -13.01 -23.39
CA ASN A 274 16.95 -13.28 -24.70
C ASN A 274 16.80 -12.06 -25.62
N ALA A 275 17.67 -11.99 -26.63
CA ALA A 275 17.73 -10.89 -27.61
C ALA A 275 17.22 -11.31 -29.00
N SER A 276 16.30 -12.28 -29.04
CA SER A 276 15.95 -12.97 -30.29
C SER A 276 14.77 -12.34 -31.02
N ASP A 277 14.18 -11.27 -30.49
CA ASP A 277 13.09 -10.58 -31.15
C ASP A 277 13.61 -9.73 -32.32
N CYS A 278 12.94 -9.86 -33.46
CA CYS A 278 13.22 -9.07 -34.65
C CYS A 278 12.35 -7.82 -34.78
N ASN A 279 11.25 -7.70 -34.01
CA ASN A 279 10.42 -6.50 -33.99
C ASN A 279 9.75 -6.28 -32.63
N ASP A 280 10.47 -5.59 -31.74
CA ASP A 280 10.11 -5.21 -30.35
C ASP A 280 8.88 -4.28 -30.22
N ASN A 281 8.14 -4.05 -31.30
CA ASN A 281 6.92 -3.24 -31.30
C ASN A 281 5.71 -4.01 -31.84
N ASP A 282 5.85 -5.28 -32.20
CA ASP A 282 4.75 -6.12 -32.71
C ASP A 282 4.81 -7.53 -32.11
N PHE A 283 3.94 -7.75 -31.12
CA PHE A 283 3.75 -9.02 -30.41
C PHE A 283 3.59 -10.24 -31.33
N ASN A 284 3.22 -10.08 -32.60
CA ASN A 284 3.07 -11.21 -33.54
C ASN A 284 4.34 -11.54 -34.31
N VAL A 285 5.44 -10.82 -34.12
CA VAL A 285 6.66 -10.88 -34.96
C VAL A 285 7.86 -11.34 -34.13
N LYS A 286 7.78 -12.56 -33.61
CA LYS A 286 8.81 -13.21 -32.80
C LYS A 286 9.27 -14.56 -33.32
N PRO A 287 10.37 -15.12 -32.79
CA PRO A 287 10.77 -16.50 -33.08
C PRO A 287 9.64 -17.50 -32.85
N GLY A 288 9.36 -18.33 -33.85
CA GLY A 288 8.29 -19.34 -33.82
C GLY A 288 6.90 -18.83 -34.21
N ALA A 289 6.69 -17.52 -34.32
CA ALA A 289 5.47 -16.98 -34.90
C ALA A 289 5.44 -17.18 -36.42
N VAL A 290 4.26 -17.26 -37.01
CA VAL A 290 4.05 -17.49 -38.45
C VAL A 290 3.25 -16.35 -39.04
N LYS A 291 3.76 -15.74 -40.11
CA LYS A 291 3.02 -14.80 -40.95
C LYS A 291 2.31 -15.55 -42.06
N GLN A 292 1.04 -15.21 -42.27
CA GLN A 292 0.23 -15.73 -43.36
C GLN A 292 -0.16 -14.58 -44.28
N CYS A 293 -0.04 -14.80 -45.58
CA CYS A 293 -0.43 -13.84 -46.60
C CYS A 293 -0.96 -14.57 -47.82
N GLY A 294 -1.74 -13.85 -48.63
CA GLY A 294 -2.44 -14.40 -49.78
C GLY A 294 -3.85 -14.88 -49.44
N VAL A 295 -4.67 -15.01 -50.47
CA VAL A 295 -6.05 -15.51 -50.41
C VAL A 295 -6.12 -16.76 -51.30
N GLY A 296 -7.03 -17.68 -51.00
CA GLY A 296 -7.19 -18.90 -51.79
C GLY A 296 -5.91 -19.75 -51.87
N GLU A 297 -5.63 -20.25 -53.07
CA GLU A 297 -4.45 -21.06 -53.38
C GLU A 297 -3.14 -20.26 -53.37
N CYS A 298 -3.22 -18.93 -53.37
CA CYS A 298 -2.04 -18.07 -53.22
C CYS A 298 -1.54 -17.97 -51.79
N ARG A 299 -2.27 -18.54 -50.82
CA ARG A 299 -1.92 -18.46 -49.41
C ARG A 299 -0.59 -19.17 -49.13
N VAL A 300 0.31 -18.45 -48.47
CA VAL A 300 1.57 -18.99 -47.98
C VAL A 300 1.74 -18.71 -46.49
N SER A 301 2.59 -19.50 -45.85
CA SER A 301 2.97 -19.33 -44.45
C SER A 301 4.49 -19.28 -44.35
N VAL A 302 5.02 -18.22 -43.74
CA VAL A 302 6.46 -18.05 -43.48
C VAL A 302 6.66 -17.80 -41.99
N GLN A 303 7.82 -18.18 -41.45
CA GLN A 303 8.18 -17.76 -40.09
C GLN A 303 8.22 -16.23 -40.04
N ALA A 304 7.63 -15.63 -39.02
CA ALA A 304 7.61 -14.18 -38.85
C ALA A 304 9.02 -13.63 -38.59
N CYS A 305 9.83 -14.42 -37.88
CA CYS A 305 11.15 -14.04 -37.39
C CYS A 305 12.13 -15.19 -37.60
N VAL A 306 13.25 -14.93 -38.30
CA VAL A 306 14.33 -15.90 -38.50
C VAL A 306 15.66 -15.21 -38.21
N ASN A 307 16.42 -15.74 -37.25
CA ASN A 307 17.73 -15.21 -36.84
C ASN A 307 17.72 -13.70 -36.50
N GLY A 308 16.67 -13.22 -35.82
CA GLY A 308 16.55 -11.81 -35.45
C GLY A 308 16.22 -10.87 -36.61
N VAL A 309 15.79 -11.40 -37.77
CA VAL A 309 15.31 -10.61 -38.90
C VAL A 309 13.85 -10.91 -39.18
N GLU A 310 13.05 -9.85 -39.23
CA GLU A 310 11.64 -9.92 -39.60
C GLU A 310 11.51 -10.37 -41.07
N GLN A 311 10.71 -11.40 -41.31
CA GLN A 311 10.50 -11.93 -42.64
C GLN A 311 9.34 -11.24 -43.34
N THR A 312 9.49 -11.07 -44.65
CA THR A 312 8.42 -10.62 -45.53
C THR A 312 7.63 -11.84 -46.03
N CYS A 313 6.31 -11.73 -46.02
CA CYS A 313 5.42 -12.74 -46.61
C CYS A 313 4.94 -12.23 -47.97
N THR A 314 5.27 -12.96 -49.04
CA THR A 314 4.81 -12.66 -50.40
C THR A 314 3.90 -13.78 -50.88
N PRO A 315 2.63 -13.51 -51.23
CA PRO A 315 1.70 -14.51 -51.78
C PRO A 315 2.25 -15.18 -53.05
N ARG A 316 1.75 -16.38 -53.38
CA ARG A 316 2.03 -16.96 -54.70
C ARG A 316 1.36 -16.09 -55.79
N PRO A 317 1.91 -16.03 -57.01
CA PRO A 317 1.25 -15.37 -58.12
C PRO A 317 -0.13 -16.01 -58.42
N PRO A 318 -1.15 -15.21 -58.75
CA PRO A 318 -2.46 -15.73 -59.12
C PRO A 318 -2.41 -16.47 -60.47
N GLY A 319 -3.12 -17.59 -60.55
CA GLY A 319 -3.38 -18.31 -61.78
C GLY A 319 -4.69 -17.87 -62.45
N PRO A 320 -5.04 -18.44 -63.61
CA PRO A 320 -6.40 -18.33 -64.13
C PRO A 320 -7.37 -19.16 -63.26
N GLU A 321 -8.58 -18.65 -63.06
CA GLU A 321 -9.65 -19.35 -62.35
C GLU A 321 -10.12 -20.58 -63.15
N ILE A 322 -10.29 -21.70 -62.47
CA ILE A 322 -10.83 -22.94 -63.03
C ILE A 322 -11.89 -23.52 -62.09
N CYS A 323 -12.79 -24.35 -62.59
CA CYS A 323 -13.84 -24.98 -61.78
C CYS A 323 -13.29 -26.14 -60.93
N ASP A 324 -12.48 -25.84 -59.91
CA ASP A 324 -11.86 -26.83 -59.03
C ASP A 324 -12.26 -26.69 -57.55
N LYS A 325 -13.17 -25.75 -57.23
CA LYS A 325 -13.61 -25.42 -55.86
C LYS A 325 -12.57 -24.69 -55.02
N SER A 326 -11.58 -24.11 -55.67
CA SER A 326 -10.54 -23.28 -55.06
C SER A 326 -10.56 -21.90 -55.71
N ASP A 327 -9.94 -20.94 -55.04
CA ASP A 327 -9.74 -19.58 -55.52
C ASP A 327 -8.32 -19.54 -56.13
N ASN A 328 -8.22 -19.77 -57.44
CA ASN A 328 -6.95 -19.91 -58.15
C ASN A 328 -6.40 -18.55 -58.61
N ASP A 329 -7.28 -17.58 -58.87
CA ASP A 329 -6.93 -16.21 -59.22
C ASP A 329 -6.73 -15.30 -58.00
N CYS A 330 -7.03 -15.83 -56.81
CA CYS A 330 -6.74 -15.25 -55.50
C CYS A 330 -7.45 -13.92 -55.25
N ASN A 331 -8.62 -13.72 -55.86
CA ASN A 331 -9.45 -12.54 -55.70
C ASN A 331 -10.39 -12.62 -54.49
N GLY A 332 -10.47 -13.79 -53.84
CA GLY A 332 -11.29 -14.06 -52.65
C GLY A 332 -12.67 -14.63 -52.93
N ALA A 333 -13.04 -14.81 -54.19
CA ALA A 333 -14.18 -15.60 -54.62
C ALA A 333 -13.69 -16.97 -55.12
N VAL A 334 -14.53 -17.99 -54.95
CA VAL A 334 -14.24 -19.35 -55.42
C VAL A 334 -15.07 -19.61 -56.67
N ASP A 335 -14.44 -20.13 -57.73
CA ASP A 335 -15.07 -20.54 -58.97
C ASP A 335 -15.92 -19.41 -59.62
N ASP A 336 -15.41 -18.17 -59.62
CA ASP A 336 -16.17 -16.96 -60.04
C ASP A 336 -16.08 -16.66 -61.54
N ILE A 337 -15.58 -17.60 -62.32
CA ILE A 337 -15.56 -17.53 -63.78
C ILE A 337 -16.99 -17.38 -64.34
N LEU A 338 -17.16 -16.38 -65.22
CA LEU A 338 -18.45 -16.10 -65.86
C LEU A 338 -18.49 -16.63 -67.28
N THR A 339 -19.62 -17.24 -67.63
CA THR A 339 -19.99 -17.54 -69.01
C THR A 339 -21.09 -16.59 -69.48
N TYR A 340 -21.06 -16.21 -70.76
CA TYR A 340 -22.00 -15.26 -71.35
C TYR A 340 -22.84 -15.93 -72.43
N CYS A 341 -24.11 -15.55 -72.53
CA CYS A 341 -25.02 -16.07 -73.53
C CYS A 341 -25.98 -14.98 -74.00
N GLY A 342 -26.58 -15.20 -75.18
CA GLY A 342 -27.46 -14.23 -75.83
C GLY A 342 -26.70 -13.12 -76.56
N VAL A 343 -27.45 -12.34 -77.34
CA VAL A 343 -26.99 -11.16 -78.09
C VAL A 343 -27.88 -9.97 -77.75
N GLY A 344 -27.46 -8.76 -78.13
CA GLY A 344 -28.25 -7.55 -77.91
C GLY A 344 -28.71 -7.36 -76.46
N ALA A 345 -29.97 -6.98 -76.28
CA ALA A 345 -30.63 -6.82 -74.98
C ALA A 345 -30.82 -8.14 -74.21
N CYS A 346 -30.72 -9.29 -74.88
CA CYS A 346 -30.82 -10.61 -74.25
C CYS A 346 -29.49 -11.11 -73.69
N ARG A 347 -28.39 -10.37 -73.83
CA ARG A 347 -27.11 -10.79 -73.25
C ARG A 347 -27.25 -10.96 -71.73
N ARG A 348 -26.84 -12.12 -71.21
CA ARG A 348 -26.79 -12.45 -69.79
C ARG A 348 -25.42 -13.03 -69.45
N SER A 349 -25.04 -12.95 -68.18
CA SER A 349 -23.93 -13.71 -67.60
C SER A 349 -24.48 -14.69 -66.57
N ALA A 350 -23.82 -15.84 -66.46
CA ALA A 350 -24.07 -16.84 -65.43
C ALA A 350 -22.72 -17.39 -64.94
N PRO A 351 -22.66 -18.00 -63.73
CA PRO A 351 -21.50 -18.76 -63.32
C PRO A 351 -21.17 -19.83 -64.37
N ALA A 352 -19.92 -19.90 -64.83
CA ALA A 352 -19.45 -20.92 -65.75
C ALA A 352 -19.27 -22.27 -65.04
N CYS A 353 -19.05 -22.26 -63.73
CA CYS A 353 -18.97 -23.47 -62.93
C CYS A 353 -20.35 -23.96 -62.49
N GLY A 354 -20.57 -25.26 -62.59
CA GLY A 354 -21.83 -25.90 -62.25
C GLY A 354 -21.69 -27.40 -62.05
N ASN A 355 -22.78 -28.03 -61.57
CA ASN A 355 -22.85 -29.48 -61.49
C ASN A 355 -23.51 -30.04 -62.75
N LEU A 356 -22.85 -31.00 -63.39
CA LEU A 356 -23.49 -31.88 -64.36
C LEU A 356 -23.85 -33.18 -63.66
N CYS A 357 -25.14 -33.44 -63.49
CA CYS A 357 -25.65 -34.64 -62.82
C CYS A 357 -26.18 -35.65 -63.85
N GLU A 358 -25.71 -36.90 -63.77
CA GLU A 358 -26.19 -38.02 -64.57
C GLU A 358 -26.66 -39.17 -63.68
N MET A 359 -27.72 -39.87 -64.09
CA MET A 359 -28.23 -41.06 -63.41
C MET A 359 -27.44 -42.29 -63.84
N VAL A 360 -26.54 -42.76 -62.98
CA VAL A 360 -25.66 -43.90 -63.28
C VAL A 360 -26.18 -45.20 -62.64
N GLN A 361 -26.30 -46.26 -63.44
CA GLN A 361 -26.61 -47.61 -62.97
C GLN A 361 -25.34 -48.30 -62.42
N THR A 362 -25.15 -48.23 -61.09
CA THR A 362 -23.99 -48.85 -60.42
C THR A 362 -24.23 -50.32 -60.05
N ASN A 363 -25.49 -50.74 -59.92
CA ASN A 363 -25.89 -52.13 -59.65
C ASN A 363 -27.27 -52.44 -60.26
N PRO A 364 -27.41 -53.52 -61.07
CA PRO A 364 -28.67 -53.89 -61.72
C PRO A 364 -29.86 -54.11 -60.78
N ASN A 365 -29.62 -54.39 -59.49
CA ASN A 365 -30.66 -54.68 -58.50
C ASN A 365 -30.97 -53.48 -57.59
N LYS A 366 -30.45 -52.28 -57.90
CA LYS A 366 -30.74 -51.04 -57.17
C LYS A 366 -31.23 -49.95 -58.12
N PRO A 367 -32.03 -48.98 -57.64
CA PRO A 367 -32.34 -47.78 -58.42
C PRO A 367 -31.04 -47.08 -58.84
N PRO A 368 -31.01 -46.44 -60.03
CA PRO A 368 -29.84 -45.69 -60.46
C PRO A 368 -29.55 -44.55 -59.47
N VAL A 369 -28.28 -44.25 -59.31
CA VAL A 369 -27.80 -43.22 -58.38
C VAL A 369 -27.44 -42.00 -59.20
N GLU A 370 -27.88 -40.83 -58.73
CA GLU A 370 -27.45 -39.55 -59.30
C GLU A 370 -25.98 -39.29 -58.92
N VAL A 371 -25.14 -39.12 -59.93
CA VAL A 371 -23.73 -38.75 -59.77
C VAL A 371 -23.53 -37.40 -60.42
N CYS A 372 -23.05 -36.42 -59.65
CA CYS A 372 -22.77 -35.08 -60.14
C CYS A 372 -21.27 -34.84 -60.23
N GLU A 373 -20.83 -34.26 -61.34
CA GLU A 373 -19.46 -33.77 -61.55
C GLU A 373 -19.43 -32.24 -61.51
N TRP A 374 -18.47 -31.67 -60.79
CA TRP A 374 -18.22 -30.23 -60.77
C TRP A 374 -17.24 -29.87 -61.88
N GLY A 375 -17.57 -28.85 -62.67
CA GLY A 375 -16.75 -28.40 -63.78
C GLY A 375 -17.37 -27.21 -64.50
N GLU A 376 -16.88 -26.89 -65.69
CA GLU A 376 -17.40 -25.82 -66.56
C GLU A 376 -18.75 -26.21 -67.22
N TYR A 377 -19.74 -26.56 -66.39
CA TYR A 377 -21.08 -26.98 -66.83
C TYR A 377 -22.15 -25.92 -66.59
N GLY A 378 -21.74 -24.68 -66.27
CA GLY A 378 -22.61 -23.55 -66.01
C GLY A 378 -23.54 -23.27 -67.18
N LEU A 379 -24.84 -23.38 -66.95
CA LEU A 379 -25.86 -23.08 -67.95
C LEU A 379 -26.24 -21.60 -67.89
N CYS A 380 -25.89 -20.87 -68.93
CA CYS A 380 -26.41 -19.52 -69.15
C CYS A 380 -27.64 -19.58 -70.04
N THR A 381 -28.75 -19.01 -69.58
CA THR A 381 -29.97 -18.84 -70.38
C THR A 381 -30.06 -17.39 -70.86
N PRO A 382 -30.15 -17.13 -72.17
CA PRO A 382 -30.33 -15.78 -72.68
C PRO A 382 -31.60 -15.12 -72.12
N GLY A 383 -31.61 -13.79 -72.07
CA GLY A 383 -32.82 -13.02 -71.79
C GLY A 383 -33.94 -13.37 -72.78
N SER A 384 -35.19 -13.17 -72.35
CA SER A 384 -36.32 -13.32 -73.26
C SER A 384 -36.33 -12.16 -74.28
N PRO A 385 -36.55 -12.44 -75.57
CA PRO A 385 -36.64 -11.41 -76.58
C PRO A 385 -37.89 -10.55 -76.38
N SER A 386 -37.78 -9.27 -76.68
CA SER A 386 -38.88 -8.30 -76.72
C SER A 386 -39.03 -7.74 -78.14
N ALA A 387 -40.13 -7.04 -78.41
CA ALA A 387 -40.31 -6.43 -79.72
C ALA A 387 -39.31 -5.27 -79.93
N GLU A 388 -38.74 -5.21 -81.13
CA GLU A 388 -37.85 -4.14 -81.60
C GLU A 388 -38.41 -2.73 -81.39
N VAL A 389 -37.59 -1.85 -80.82
CA VAL A 389 -37.85 -0.43 -80.68
C VAL A 389 -37.02 0.33 -81.69
N CYS A 390 -37.66 0.77 -82.76
CA CYS A 390 -36.99 1.38 -83.90
C CYS A 390 -36.16 2.64 -83.56
N ALA A 391 -34.98 2.72 -84.19
CA ALA A 391 -33.99 3.78 -84.17
C ALA A 391 -33.38 4.05 -82.79
N ASN A 392 -33.00 2.99 -82.08
CA ASN A 392 -32.27 3.10 -80.81
C ASN A 392 -30.93 2.31 -80.79
N ASP A 393 -30.53 1.68 -81.90
CA ASP A 393 -29.32 0.87 -82.05
C ASP A 393 -29.21 -0.32 -81.06
N ILE A 394 -30.33 -0.83 -80.55
CA ILE A 394 -30.41 -2.00 -79.67
C ILE A 394 -31.10 -3.14 -80.42
N ASP A 395 -30.65 -4.37 -80.18
CA ASP A 395 -31.26 -5.62 -80.69
C ASP A 395 -32.12 -6.20 -79.54
N GLU A 396 -33.41 -5.88 -79.54
CA GLU A 396 -34.35 -6.27 -78.48
C GLU A 396 -34.99 -7.64 -78.70
N ASP A 397 -35.16 -8.05 -79.95
CA ASP A 397 -35.69 -9.35 -80.31
C ASP A 397 -34.60 -10.44 -80.38
N CYS A 398 -33.34 -10.00 -80.23
CA CYS A 398 -32.16 -10.82 -80.00
C CYS A 398 -31.84 -11.75 -81.17
N ASN A 399 -32.16 -11.31 -82.38
CA ASN A 399 -31.88 -12.03 -83.61
C ASN A 399 -30.47 -11.72 -84.18
N GLY A 400 -29.75 -10.76 -83.58
CA GLY A 400 -28.40 -10.35 -83.94
C GLY A 400 -28.33 -9.15 -84.90
N ILE A 401 -29.46 -8.50 -85.17
CA ILE A 401 -29.58 -7.31 -86.02
C ILE A 401 -30.29 -6.23 -85.23
N THR A 402 -29.79 -5.00 -85.27
CA THR A 402 -30.40 -3.85 -84.59
C THR A 402 -31.43 -3.17 -85.50
N ASP A 403 -32.54 -2.69 -84.92
CA ASP A 403 -33.54 -1.85 -85.60
C ASP A 403 -34.17 -2.48 -86.85
N ASP A 404 -34.46 -3.77 -86.81
CA ASP A 404 -34.92 -4.55 -87.98
C ASP A 404 -36.41 -4.96 -87.92
N SER A 405 -37.20 -4.30 -87.06
CA SER A 405 -38.59 -4.65 -86.79
C SER A 405 -39.39 -5.02 -88.05
N SER A 406 -39.85 -6.27 -88.11
CA SER A 406 -40.79 -6.74 -89.14
C SER A 406 -42.21 -6.16 -88.97
N ASN A 407 -42.48 -5.52 -87.83
CA ASN A 407 -43.75 -4.88 -87.54
C ASN A 407 -43.78 -3.45 -88.10
N SER A 408 -44.38 -3.28 -89.27
CA SER A 408 -44.57 -1.96 -89.90
C SER A 408 -45.34 -0.93 -89.06
N ALA A 409 -46.02 -1.34 -87.99
CA ALA A 409 -46.64 -0.41 -87.04
C ALA A 409 -45.61 0.32 -86.15
N ALA A 410 -44.44 -0.27 -85.92
CA ALA A 410 -43.35 0.32 -85.14
C ALA A 410 -42.47 1.27 -85.97
N TRP A 411 -42.56 1.20 -87.30
CA TRP A 411 -41.71 2.00 -88.20
C TRP A 411 -41.96 3.50 -88.03
N LEU A 412 -40.86 4.21 -87.92
CA LEU A 412 -40.78 5.65 -87.80
C LEU A 412 -40.77 6.29 -89.18
N THR A 413 -41.16 7.56 -89.25
CA THR A 413 -41.08 8.34 -90.48
C THR A 413 -39.75 9.09 -90.49
N PHE A 414 -39.06 9.01 -91.62
CA PHE A 414 -37.81 9.70 -91.88
C PHE A 414 -37.96 10.58 -93.12
N TYR A 415 -37.44 11.80 -93.02
CA TYR A 415 -37.52 12.85 -94.02
C TYR A 415 -36.15 12.97 -94.70
N PRO A 416 -36.05 12.99 -96.05
CA PRO A 416 -34.79 13.30 -96.73
C PRO A 416 -34.21 14.61 -96.19
N ASP A 417 -32.92 14.64 -95.94
CA ASP A 417 -32.19 15.80 -95.40
C ASP A 417 -30.91 15.96 -96.23
N GLN A 418 -31.01 16.67 -97.34
CA GLN A 418 -29.95 16.77 -98.33
C GLN A 418 -28.81 17.71 -97.91
N ASP A 419 -29.10 18.75 -97.13
CA ASP A 419 -28.09 19.69 -96.61
C ASP A 419 -27.54 19.34 -95.22
N HIS A 420 -28.12 18.32 -94.56
CA HIS A 420 -27.74 17.76 -93.26
C HIS A 420 -27.87 18.75 -92.09
N ASP A 421 -28.91 19.58 -92.11
CA ASP A 421 -29.13 20.58 -91.08
C ASP A 421 -30.01 20.11 -89.90
N GLY A 422 -30.54 18.88 -90.01
CA GLY A 422 -31.35 18.21 -88.99
C GLY A 422 -32.85 18.37 -89.18
N HIS A 423 -33.30 19.11 -90.19
CA HIS A 423 -34.67 19.11 -90.70
C HIS A 423 -34.66 18.52 -92.10
N GLY A 424 -35.73 17.77 -92.41
CA GLY A 424 -35.89 17.17 -93.72
C GLY A 424 -37.15 17.65 -94.39
N THR A 425 -37.18 17.56 -95.71
CA THR A 425 -38.35 17.90 -96.51
C THR A 425 -39.50 16.92 -96.27
N ASP A 426 -40.72 17.46 -96.15
CA ASP A 426 -41.95 16.65 -95.98
C ASP A 426 -42.32 15.85 -97.25
N TRP A 427 -41.67 16.13 -98.38
CA TRP A 427 -41.90 15.41 -99.63
C TRP A 427 -41.03 14.16 -99.72
N ASN A 428 -41.62 13.03 -100.12
CA ASN A 428 -40.93 11.74 -100.26
C ASN A 428 -40.39 11.13 -98.95
N SER A 429 -41.03 11.40 -97.81
CA SER A 429 -40.73 10.73 -96.54
C SER A 429 -40.78 9.20 -96.69
N THR A 430 -39.87 8.49 -96.04
CA THR A 430 -39.84 7.01 -96.01
C THR A 430 -40.09 6.51 -94.60
N ARG A 431 -40.82 5.40 -94.47
CA ARG A 431 -40.99 4.72 -93.18
C ARG A 431 -40.05 3.54 -93.08
N ALA A 432 -39.27 3.49 -92.01
CA ALA A 432 -38.32 2.42 -91.74
C ALA A 432 -38.17 2.20 -90.22
N CYS A 433 -37.57 1.08 -89.83
CA CYS A 433 -37.22 0.85 -88.44
C CYS A 433 -35.81 1.37 -88.12
N TYR A 434 -34.86 1.11 -89.00
CA TYR A 434 -33.56 1.77 -89.01
C TYR A 434 -33.59 3.09 -89.79
N GLN A 435 -32.84 4.10 -89.37
CA GLN A 435 -32.72 5.39 -90.05
C GLN A 435 -32.01 5.25 -91.41
N PRO A 436 -32.70 5.45 -92.55
CA PRO A 436 -32.04 5.43 -93.84
C PRO A 436 -30.98 6.54 -93.97
N MET A 437 -29.91 6.27 -94.71
CA MET A 437 -28.86 7.27 -94.95
C MET A 437 -29.42 8.52 -95.64
N GLY A 438 -28.99 9.71 -95.20
CA GLY A 438 -29.42 10.99 -95.76
C GLY A 438 -30.85 11.38 -95.40
N THR A 439 -31.35 10.92 -94.24
CA THR A 439 -32.68 11.27 -93.73
C THR A 439 -32.62 11.64 -92.25
N VAL A 440 -33.64 12.33 -91.74
CA VAL A 440 -33.78 12.75 -90.33
C VAL A 440 -35.20 12.51 -89.80
N ARG A 441 -35.38 12.52 -88.48
CA ARG A 441 -36.67 12.29 -87.78
C ARG A 441 -37.60 13.52 -87.78
N THR A 442 -37.09 14.69 -88.13
CA THR A 442 -37.78 15.97 -88.01
C THR A 442 -38.10 16.49 -89.40
N GLY A 443 -39.39 16.67 -89.72
CA GLY A 443 -39.83 17.23 -91.00
C GLY A 443 -39.90 18.75 -91.00
N GLY A 444 -40.49 19.29 -92.06
CA GLY A 444 -40.83 20.71 -92.20
C GLY A 444 -39.81 21.60 -92.92
N ASP A 445 -38.77 21.03 -93.54
CA ASP A 445 -37.82 21.80 -94.34
C ASP A 445 -38.44 22.34 -95.64
N CYS A 446 -38.33 23.66 -95.85
CA CYS A 446 -38.88 24.34 -97.03
C CYS A 446 -37.90 24.44 -98.20
N ASP A 447 -36.59 24.33 -97.99
CA ASP A 447 -35.56 24.19 -99.03
C ASP A 447 -34.41 23.28 -98.54
N ASP A 448 -34.61 21.97 -98.71
CA ASP A 448 -33.70 20.88 -98.32
C ASP A 448 -32.29 20.93 -98.94
N THR A 449 -32.03 21.91 -99.81
CA THR A 449 -30.72 22.14 -100.41
C THR A 449 -29.90 23.22 -99.68
N ARG A 450 -30.48 23.84 -98.65
CA ARG A 450 -29.99 25.04 -97.97
C ARG A 450 -30.18 24.96 -96.47
N ALA A 451 -29.09 24.66 -95.76
CA ALA A 451 -29.08 24.55 -94.30
C ALA A 451 -29.46 25.84 -93.52
N ASP A 452 -29.58 26.97 -94.21
CA ASP A 452 -30.06 28.24 -93.68
C ASP A 452 -31.59 28.42 -93.84
N MET A 453 -32.30 27.43 -94.37
CA MET A 453 -33.73 27.49 -94.71
C MET A 453 -34.56 26.37 -94.07
N LYS A 454 -34.82 26.45 -92.76
CA LYS A 454 -35.54 25.41 -91.99
C LYS A 454 -36.44 25.98 -90.89
N PRO A 455 -37.37 25.19 -90.32
CA PRO A 455 -38.15 25.59 -89.17
C PRO A 455 -37.31 26.20 -88.03
N GLY A 456 -37.53 27.48 -87.75
CA GLY A 456 -36.84 28.20 -86.68
C GLY A 456 -35.45 28.72 -87.02
N ALA A 457 -35.03 28.71 -88.28
CA ALA A 457 -33.86 29.47 -88.74
C ALA A 457 -34.07 30.99 -88.56
N ALA A 458 -32.99 31.75 -88.67
CA ALA A 458 -33.06 33.21 -88.56
C ALA A 458 -33.41 33.82 -89.92
N GLU A 459 -34.39 34.73 -89.94
CA GLU A 459 -34.75 35.50 -91.13
C GLU A 459 -33.61 36.44 -91.56
N VAL A 460 -33.39 36.50 -92.87
CA VAL A 460 -32.49 37.43 -93.54
C VAL A 460 -33.35 38.28 -94.46
N CYS A 461 -33.15 39.60 -94.50
CA CYS A 461 -33.87 40.47 -95.45
C CYS A 461 -33.37 40.24 -96.89
N ASP A 462 -33.79 39.15 -97.51
CA ASP A 462 -33.40 38.74 -98.86
C ASP A 462 -34.61 38.36 -99.74
N GLY A 463 -35.83 38.43 -99.20
CA GLY A 463 -37.06 38.10 -99.89
C GLY A 463 -37.39 36.61 -99.90
N ILE A 464 -36.75 35.83 -99.03
CA ILE A 464 -36.93 34.38 -98.88
C ILE A 464 -37.42 34.08 -97.45
N ASP A 465 -38.29 33.09 -97.29
CA ASP A 465 -38.73 32.56 -95.98
C ASP A 465 -37.65 31.63 -95.43
N ASN A 466 -36.70 32.13 -94.63
CA ASN A 466 -35.62 31.30 -94.11
C ASN A 466 -36.10 30.35 -93.01
N ASN A 467 -37.12 30.73 -92.24
CA ASN A 467 -37.58 30.00 -91.08
C ASN A 467 -38.76 29.05 -91.36
N CYS A 468 -39.19 28.97 -92.62
CA CYS A 468 -40.30 28.16 -93.11
C CYS A 468 -41.63 28.44 -92.41
N SER A 469 -41.89 29.68 -92.00
CA SER A 469 -43.12 30.08 -91.30
C SER A 469 -44.32 30.32 -92.23
N GLY A 470 -44.08 30.48 -93.53
CA GLY A 470 -45.07 30.76 -94.57
C GLY A 470 -45.26 32.25 -94.89
N THR A 471 -44.42 33.11 -94.34
CA THR A 471 -44.35 34.54 -94.66
C THR A 471 -42.95 34.88 -95.18
N LEU A 472 -42.68 36.11 -95.65
CA LEU A 472 -41.33 36.51 -96.09
C LEU A 472 -40.80 37.60 -95.16
N ASP A 473 -39.53 37.51 -94.77
CA ASP A 473 -38.75 38.52 -94.05
C ASP A 473 -39.47 39.09 -92.79
N GLU A 474 -40.03 38.26 -91.92
CA GLU A 474 -40.78 38.76 -90.76
C GLU A 474 -39.90 39.28 -89.62
N GLY A 475 -40.52 39.70 -88.51
CA GLY A 475 -39.78 40.15 -87.33
C GLY A 475 -39.03 41.48 -87.52
N ASN A 476 -39.39 42.25 -88.55
CA ASN A 476 -38.75 43.52 -88.93
C ASN A 476 -37.26 43.39 -89.35
N VAL A 477 -36.84 42.24 -89.90
CA VAL A 477 -35.44 42.07 -90.35
C VAL A 477 -35.03 43.02 -91.47
N CYS A 478 -36.01 43.57 -92.22
CA CYS A 478 -35.79 44.54 -93.30
C CYS A 478 -35.73 46.02 -92.89
N ASP A 479 -35.82 46.35 -91.59
CA ASP A 479 -35.96 47.74 -91.14
C ASP A 479 -34.62 48.54 -91.09
N GLN A 480 -33.55 48.04 -91.73
CA GLN A 480 -32.31 48.81 -91.94
C GLN A 480 -32.42 49.73 -93.17
N SER A 481 -33.16 50.83 -93.00
CA SER A 481 -33.16 51.95 -93.94
C SER A 481 -32.07 52.97 -93.60
N LEU A 482 -30.84 52.81 -94.13
CA LEU A 482 -29.88 53.92 -94.27
C LEU A 482 -29.14 53.86 -95.62
N CYS A 483 -29.86 54.23 -96.67
CA CYS A 483 -29.29 55.10 -97.70
C CYS A 483 -29.46 56.56 -97.24
N GLN A 484 -28.55 57.06 -96.39
CA GLN A 484 -28.10 58.46 -96.27
C GLN A 484 -27.09 58.63 -95.13
#